data_AF-A0A3N5MZ29-F1
#
_entry.id   AF-A0A3N5MZ29-F1
#
_cell.length_a   1.000
_cell.length_b   1.000
_cell.length_c   1.000
_cell.angle_alpha   90.00
_cell.angle_beta   90.00
_cell.angle_gamma   90.00
#
_symmetry.space_group_name_H-M   'P 1'
#
loop_
_entity.id
_entity.type
_entity.pdbx_description
1 polymer ?
#
loop_
_entity_poly.entity_id
_entity_poly.type
_entity_poly.pdbx_seq_one_letter_code
_entity_poly.pdbx_strand_id
1 'polypeptide(L)'
;MHDAPVAKGIICGILFSCIAGIVYIILLHEPGFLFYPFAVLFFLIGPLIAGTTVAARSPEDKYRAFFISFGAVFAAALLLFFITYAVLPHFDRTSVQLPEYCNGFDISPHPAPTLAYELPGTGTGVLLAGNEQTAVVVVIDYTKAPYPGTVFVVNRSDTRILRRMDFADDTIIATIDSGIVYLYHDKTGYLINARTGAPEETFLKIDNYGGLSGSDRPVLAGPSEGRRYLETSAVISSWSTDGTVRSRTRLAMNALAYNCFVNGETGEIVEI
;
A
#
# COMPACT_ATOMS: atom_id res chain seq x y z
N MET A 1 0.35 49.37 -7.24
CA MET A 1 -0.06 47.96 -7.35
C MET A 1 0.45 47.42 -8.67
N HIS A 2 1.58 46.71 -8.65
CA HIS A 2 2.27 46.21 -9.84
C HIS A 2 2.58 44.70 -9.65
N ASP A 3 1.55 43.92 -9.30
CA ASP A 3 1.70 42.50 -8.94
C ASP A 3 1.35 41.52 -10.08
N ALA A 4 1.17 42.00 -11.31
CA ALA A 4 0.68 41.18 -12.43
C ALA A 4 1.68 40.21 -13.13
N PRO A 5 3.02 40.41 -13.14
CA PRO A 5 3.91 39.54 -13.94
C PRO A 5 4.28 38.22 -13.26
N VAL A 6 4.36 38.20 -11.92
CA VAL A 6 4.79 37.05 -11.12
C VAL A 6 3.74 35.95 -11.11
N ALA A 7 2.47 36.31 -10.90
CA ALA A 7 1.36 35.37 -10.79
C ALA A 7 1.22 34.47 -12.03
N LYS A 8 1.37 35.03 -13.24
CA LYS A 8 1.23 34.27 -14.49
C LYS A 8 2.29 33.17 -14.63
N GLY A 9 3.55 33.45 -14.27
CA GLY A 9 4.61 32.45 -14.36
C GLY A 9 4.43 31.32 -13.36
N ILE A 10 4.05 31.65 -12.12
CA ILE A 10 3.69 30.67 -11.09
C ILE A 10 2.53 29.78 -11.55
N ILE A 11 1.45 30.38 -12.08
CA ILE A 11 0.29 29.63 -12.59
C ILE A 11 0.71 28.66 -13.71
N CYS A 12 1.53 29.10 -14.68
CA CYS A 12 2.01 28.23 -15.75
C CYS A 12 2.84 27.05 -15.21
N GLY A 13 3.75 27.30 -14.25
CA GLY A 13 4.57 26.25 -13.66
C GLY A 13 3.76 25.24 -12.84
N ILE A 14 2.78 25.71 -12.06
CA ILE A 14 1.85 24.85 -11.31
C ILE A 14 1.03 24.02 -12.29
N LEU A 15 0.44 24.64 -13.32
CA LEU A 15 -0.38 23.94 -14.31
C LEU A 15 0.41 22.84 -15.01
N PHE A 16 1.65 23.11 -15.41
CA PHE A 16 2.53 22.11 -16.01
C PHE A 16 2.78 20.94 -15.06
N SER A 17 3.12 21.23 -13.80
CA SER A 17 3.34 20.20 -12.78
C SER A 17 2.08 19.36 -12.58
N CYS A 18 0.90 19.99 -12.43
CA CYS A 18 -0.37 19.28 -12.29
C CYS A 18 -0.68 18.39 -13.51
N ILE A 19 -0.43 18.87 -14.74
CA ILE A 19 -0.63 18.06 -15.95
C ILE A 19 0.31 16.85 -15.94
N ALA A 20 1.60 17.04 -15.62
CA ALA A 20 2.55 15.94 -15.52
C ALA A 20 2.11 14.91 -14.45
N GLY A 21 1.59 15.38 -13.32
CA GLY A 21 1.00 14.54 -12.27
C GLY A 21 -0.21 13.75 -12.75
N ILE A 22 -1.18 14.40 -13.40
CA ILE A 22 -2.38 13.74 -13.92
C ILE A 22 -2.01 12.70 -14.97
N VAL A 23 -1.09 13.02 -15.88
CA VAL A 23 -0.63 12.06 -16.90
C VAL A 23 0.01 10.84 -16.25
N TYR A 24 0.93 11.05 -15.29
CA TYR A 24 1.62 9.95 -14.62
C TYR A 24 0.66 9.08 -13.78
N ILE A 25 -0.20 9.70 -12.98
CA ILE A 25 -1.07 8.99 -12.04
C ILE A 25 -2.28 8.38 -12.74
N ILE A 26 -3.03 9.18 -13.50
CA ILE A 26 -4.34 8.77 -14.04
C ILE A 26 -4.21 8.07 -15.38
N LEU A 27 -3.35 8.56 -16.28
CA LEU A 27 -3.27 8.00 -17.63
C LEU A 27 -2.30 6.81 -17.69
N LEU A 28 -1.13 6.95 -17.06
CA LEU A 28 -0.08 5.93 -17.12
C LEU A 28 -0.19 4.88 -16.01
N HIS A 29 -1.03 5.12 -14.99
CA HIS A 29 -1.19 4.23 -13.84
C HIS A 29 0.13 3.99 -13.09
N GLU A 30 0.91 5.06 -12.90
CA GLU A 30 2.10 5.09 -12.04
C GLU A 30 3.14 3.97 -12.29
N PRO A 31 3.57 3.75 -13.56
CA PRO A 31 4.49 2.67 -13.83
C PRO A 31 5.85 3.01 -13.25
N GLY A 32 6.40 2.13 -12.42
CA GLY A 32 7.59 2.42 -11.63
C GLY A 32 8.81 2.88 -12.44
N PHE A 33 8.99 2.37 -13.65
CA PHE A 33 10.09 2.77 -14.53
C PHE A 33 9.99 4.22 -15.05
N LEU A 34 8.81 4.86 -14.98
CA LEU A 34 8.61 6.26 -15.35
C LEU A 34 8.66 7.22 -14.16
N PHE A 35 8.85 6.74 -12.94
CA PHE A 35 8.83 7.59 -11.75
C PHE A 35 9.87 8.73 -11.83
N TYR A 36 11.12 8.45 -12.18
CA TYR A 36 12.15 9.49 -12.25
C TYR A 36 11.91 10.50 -13.38
N PRO A 37 11.57 10.10 -14.63
CA PRO A 37 11.12 11.04 -15.65
C PRO A 37 9.95 11.91 -15.18
N PHE A 38 8.95 11.33 -14.52
CA PHE A 38 7.85 12.05 -13.92
C PHE A 38 8.32 13.06 -12.88
N ALA A 39 9.16 12.64 -11.91
CA ALA A 39 9.66 13.49 -10.84
C ALA A 39 10.44 14.70 -11.40
N VAL A 40 11.21 14.52 -12.47
CA VAL A 40 11.90 15.63 -13.16
C VAL A 40 10.89 16.59 -13.79
N LEU A 41 9.88 16.08 -14.49
CA LEU A 41 8.83 16.93 -15.08
C LEU A 41 8.06 17.72 -14.02
N PHE A 42 7.70 17.04 -12.93
CA PHE A 42 6.85 17.55 -11.86
C PHE A 42 7.58 18.51 -10.92
N PHE A 43 8.77 18.13 -10.43
CA PHE A 43 9.51 18.91 -9.43
C PHE A 43 10.57 19.84 -10.00
N LEU A 44 11.00 19.67 -11.26
CA LEU A 44 12.06 20.52 -11.82
C LEU A 44 11.56 21.35 -12.99
N ILE A 45 10.91 20.75 -13.99
CA ILE A 45 10.53 21.46 -15.22
C ILE A 45 9.41 22.46 -14.95
N GLY A 46 8.36 22.09 -14.21
CA GLY A 46 7.30 23.03 -13.82
C GLY A 46 7.83 24.26 -13.06
N PRO A 47 8.60 24.06 -11.97
CA PRO A 47 9.28 25.16 -11.27
C PRO A 47 10.24 25.97 -12.16
N LEU A 48 10.97 25.33 -13.07
CA LEU A 48 11.85 26.01 -14.02
C LEU A 48 11.08 26.92 -15.00
N ILE A 49 9.94 26.47 -15.51
CA ILE A 49 9.04 27.28 -16.35
C ILE A 49 8.59 28.53 -15.58
N ALA A 50 8.22 28.39 -14.30
CA ALA A 50 7.84 29.54 -13.48
C ALA A 50 9.02 30.50 -13.27
N GLY A 51 10.16 29.97 -12.84
CA GLY A 51 11.40 30.73 -12.62
C GLY A 51 11.81 31.56 -13.84
N THR A 52 11.90 30.92 -15.00
CA THR A 52 12.33 31.56 -16.25
C THR A 52 11.30 32.58 -16.76
N THR A 53 10.01 32.25 -16.70
CA THR A 53 8.93 33.15 -17.16
C THR A 53 8.87 34.43 -16.32
N VAL A 54 9.05 34.32 -15.00
CA VAL A 54 9.03 35.48 -14.10
C VAL A 54 10.33 36.28 -14.22
N ALA A 55 11.50 35.63 -14.29
CA ALA A 55 12.77 36.32 -14.48
C ALA A 55 12.83 37.13 -15.78
N ALA A 56 12.28 36.60 -16.88
CA ALA A 56 12.20 37.30 -18.17
C ALA A 56 11.34 38.58 -18.11
N ARG A 57 10.41 38.68 -17.15
CA ARG A 57 9.51 39.83 -16.97
C ARG A 57 9.97 40.81 -15.89
N SER A 58 11.04 40.48 -15.16
CA SER A 58 11.58 41.28 -14.06
C SER A 58 13.10 41.44 -14.21
N PRO A 59 13.57 42.20 -15.23
CA PRO A 59 14.98 42.30 -15.55
C PRO A 59 15.85 42.90 -14.43
N GLU A 60 15.30 43.82 -13.64
CA GLU A 60 16.01 44.48 -12.53
C GLU A 60 16.28 43.52 -11.35
N ASP A 61 15.40 42.54 -11.14
CA ASP A 61 15.45 41.58 -10.01
C ASP A 61 15.53 40.11 -10.49
N LYS A 62 16.10 39.86 -11.68
CA LYS A 62 15.97 38.60 -12.41
C LYS A 62 16.23 37.33 -11.57
N TYR A 63 17.29 37.33 -10.76
CA TYR A 63 17.67 36.17 -9.94
C TYR A 63 16.70 35.98 -8.76
N ARG A 64 16.34 37.07 -8.07
CA ARG A 64 15.39 37.03 -6.96
C ARG A 64 14.01 36.57 -7.44
N ALA A 65 13.56 37.12 -8.57
CA ALA A 65 12.31 36.75 -9.23
C ALA A 65 12.31 35.25 -9.64
N PHE A 66 13.42 34.76 -10.20
CA PHE A 66 13.60 33.34 -10.53
C PHE A 66 13.45 32.45 -9.30
N PHE A 67 14.25 32.69 -8.25
CA PHE A 67 14.29 31.80 -7.07
C PHE A 67 12.98 31.80 -6.29
N ILE A 68 12.31 32.96 -6.15
CA ILE A 68 11.01 33.04 -5.46
C ILE A 68 9.95 32.24 -6.20
N SER A 69 9.84 32.42 -7.52
CA SER A 69 8.82 31.73 -8.31
C SER A 69 9.11 30.24 -8.49
N PHE A 70 10.37 29.86 -8.72
CA PHE A 70 10.81 28.46 -8.71
C PHE A 70 10.48 27.81 -7.37
N GLY A 71 10.90 28.42 -6.26
CA GLY A 71 10.68 27.90 -4.91
C GLY A 71 9.20 27.77 -4.56
N ALA A 72 8.37 28.75 -4.94
CA ALA A 72 6.93 28.71 -4.73
C ALA A 72 6.26 27.53 -5.46
N VAL A 73 6.58 27.31 -6.73
CA VAL A 73 6.03 26.18 -7.50
C VAL A 73 6.59 24.85 -7.00
N PHE A 74 7.88 24.78 -6.67
CA PHE A 74 8.49 23.58 -6.09
C PHE A 74 7.80 23.18 -4.77
N ALA A 75 7.59 24.15 -3.87
CA ALA A 75 6.91 23.91 -2.59
C ALA A 75 5.46 23.48 -2.79
N ALA A 76 4.74 24.10 -3.73
CA ALA A 76 3.37 23.70 -4.07
C ALA A 76 3.32 22.28 -4.65
N ALA A 77 4.22 21.94 -5.58
CA ALA A 77 4.34 20.59 -6.14
C ALA A 77 4.66 19.56 -5.04
N LEU A 78 5.61 19.88 -4.16
CA LEU A 78 5.96 19.02 -3.01
C LEU A 78 4.76 18.80 -2.08
N LEU A 79 4.03 19.86 -1.74
CA LEU A 79 2.82 19.76 -0.92
C LEU A 79 1.76 18.88 -1.60
N LEU A 80 1.50 19.08 -2.90
CA LEU A 80 0.55 18.25 -3.66
C LEU A 80 0.98 16.79 -3.67
N PHE A 81 2.27 16.51 -3.88
CA PHE A 81 2.81 15.16 -3.82
C PHE A 81 2.59 14.51 -2.44
N PHE A 82 2.89 15.22 -1.36
CA PHE A 82 2.63 14.72 0.00
C PHE A 82 1.14 14.50 0.26
N ILE A 83 0.28 15.40 -0.20
CA ILE A 83 -1.17 15.22 -0.07
C ILE A 83 -1.60 13.94 -0.79
N THR A 84 -1.15 13.74 -2.03
CA THR A 84 -1.52 12.57 -2.83
C THR A 84 -1.00 11.25 -2.28
N TYR A 85 0.25 11.20 -1.82
CA TYR A 85 0.91 9.94 -1.45
C TYR A 85 0.93 9.63 0.06
N ALA A 86 0.71 10.62 0.92
CA ALA A 86 0.70 10.42 2.37
C ALA A 86 -0.66 10.73 2.98
N VAL A 87 -1.35 11.79 2.55
CA VAL A 87 -2.59 12.25 3.21
C VAL A 87 -3.84 11.56 2.66
N LEU A 88 -4.08 11.64 1.34
CA LEU A 88 -5.25 11.06 0.69
C LEU A 88 -5.43 9.56 0.96
N PRO A 89 -4.36 8.74 0.98
CA PRO A 89 -4.47 7.33 1.31
C PRO A 89 -5.17 7.03 2.64
N HIS A 90 -5.06 7.91 3.65
CA HIS A 90 -5.73 7.71 4.93
C HIS A 90 -7.26 7.79 4.82
N PHE A 91 -7.79 8.47 3.81
CA PHE A 91 -9.22 8.63 3.59
C PHE A 91 -9.82 7.57 2.66
N ASP A 92 -8.97 6.75 2.05
CA ASP A 92 -9.37 5.75 1.05
C ASP A 92 -9.41 4.31 1.61
N ARG A 93 -9.31 4.20 2.93
CA ARG A 93 -9.31 2.91 3.64
C ARG A 93 -10.73 2.35 3.73
N THR A 94 -10.83 1.05 3.49
CA THR A 94 -12.05 0.28 3.75
C THR A 94 -11.81 -0.65 4.92
N SER A 95 -12.85 -0.90 5.71
CA SER A 95 -12.80 -1.83 6.82
C SER A 95 -14.09 -2.62 6.93
N VAL A 96 -13.99 -3.83 7.45
CA VAL A 96 -15.13 -4.70 7.75
C VAL A 96 -15.22 -4.87 9.25
N GLN A 97 -16.43 -4.78 9.80
CA GLN A 97 -16.65 -5.13 11.20
C GLN A 97 -16.66 -6.64 11.35
N LEU A 98 -15.80 -7.17 12.21
CA LEU A 98 -15.79 -8.59 12.54
C LEU A 98 -17.02 -8.93 13.40
N PRO A 99 -17.81 -9.94 13.02
CA PRO A 99 -18.90 -10.48 13.82
C PRO A 99 -18.43 -11.04 15.16
N GLU A 100 -19.35 -11.16 16.11
CA GLU A 100 -19.06 -11.71 17.44
C GLU A 100 -18.66 -13.19 17.42
N TYR A 101 -18.97 -13.94 16.36
CA TYR A 101 -18.48 -15.32 16.21
C TYR A 101 -16.99 -15.38 15.84
N CYS A 102 -16.39 -14.27 15.40
CA CYS A 102 -14.95 -14.16 15.15
C CYS A 102 -14.16 -13.93 16.45
N ASN A 103 -14.17 -14.93 17.33
CA ASN A 103 -13.61 -14.84 18.69
C ASN A 103 -12.71 -16.01 19.09
N GLY A 104 -12.26 -16.82 18.13
CA GLY A 104 -11.39 -17.98 18.35
C GLY A 104 -11.97 -19.28 17.80
N PHE A 105 -11.15 -20.33 17.74
CA PHE A 105 -11.53 -21.57 17.06
C PHE A 105 -12.42 -22.47 17.94
N ASP A 106 -13.53 -22.92 17.35
CA ASP A 106 -14.40 -23.97 17.91
C ASP A 106 -13.88 -25.38 17.51
N ILE A 107 -14.65 -26.44 17.76
CA ILE A 107 -14.26 -27.85 17.51
C ILE A 107 -14.53 -28.27 16.04
N SER A 108 -14.88 -27.34 15.16
CA SER A 108 -15.24 -27.61 13.76
C SER A 108 -14.05 -28.13 12.93
N PRO A 109 -14.28 -28.80 11.79
CA PRO A 109 -13.20 -29.18 10.89
C PRO A 109 -12.67 -27.94 10.14
N HIS A 110 -11.41 -27.62 10.38
CA HIS A 110 -10.68 -26.52 9.74
C HIS A 110 -9.75 -27.07 8.64
N PRO A 111 -9.47 -26.34 7.55
CA PRO A 111 -10.13 -25.11 7.10
C PRO A 111 -11.39 -25.35 6.25
N ALA A 112 -12.22 -24.32 6.08
CA ALA A 112 -13.38 -24.37 5.17
C ALA A 112 -12.99 -24.86 3.75
N PRO A 113 -13.77 -25.76 3.10
CA PRO A 113 -13.38 -26.40 1.85
C PRO A 113 -13.08 -25.44 0.68
N THR A 114 -13.76 -24.29 0.64
CA THR A 114 -13.56 -23.25 -0.38
C THR A 114 -12.24 -22.50 -0.23
N LEU A 115 -11.64 -22.54 0.97
CA LEU A 115 -10.39 -21.87 1.31
C LEU A 115 -9.25 -22.88 1.51
N ALA A 116 -9.54 -24.17 1.52
CA ALA A 116 -8.54 -25.21 1.71
C ALA A 116 -7.50 -25.23 0.57
N TYR A 117 -6.23 -25.30 0.94
CA TYR A 117 -5.10 -25.47 0.03
C TYR A 117 -4.18 -26.57 0.53
N GLU A 118 -3.99 -27.60 -0.30
CA GLU A 118 -3.10 -28.72 0.01
C GLU A 118 -1.63 -28.32 -0.18
N LEU A 119 -0.84 -28.48 0.89
CA LEU A 119 0.62 -28.31 0.88
C LEU A 119 1.28 -29.68 1.05
N PRO A 120 1.86 -30.25 -0.03
CA PRO A 120 2.51 -31.55 0.05
C PRO A 120 3.57 -31.61 1.16
N GLY A 121 3.42 -32.56 2.09
CA GLY A 121 4.34 -32.75 3.22
C GLY A 121 4.11 -31.86 4.44
N THR A 122 3.20 -30.87 4.34
CA THR A 122 2.84 -29.97 5.46
C THR A 122 1.40 -30.20 5.93
N GLY A 123 0.49 -30.52 5.02
CA GLY A 123 -0.94 -30.70 5.30
C GLY A 123 -1.80 -29.66 4.57
N THR A 124 -3.01 -29.43 5.05
CA THR A 124 -3.95 -28.47 4.47
C THR A 124 -3.88 -27.13 5.22
N GLY A 125 -3.81 -26.03 4.49
CA GLY A 125 -3.88 -24.67 5.04
C GLY A 125 -4.97 -23.83 4.40
N VAL A 126 -5.12 -22.59 4.84
CA VAL A 126 -6.02 -21.60 4.27
C VAL A 126 -5.33 -20.83 3.15
N LEU A 127 -5.89 -20.82 1.95
CA LEU A 127 -5.48 -19.95 0.85
C LEU A 127 -5.86 -18.50 1.18
N LEU A 128 -4.89 -17.74 1.67
CA LEU A 128 -5.11 -16.35 2.04
C LEU A 128 -5.11 -15.44 0.82
N ALA A 129 -4.16 -15.62 -0.10
CA ALA A 129 -4.11 -14.87 -1.35
C ALA A 129 -3.52 -15.74 -2.46
N GLY A 130 -3.94 -15.54 -3.71
CA GLY A 130 -3.41 -16.31 -4.83
C GLY A 130 -3.63 -15.67 -6.18
N ASN A 131 -2.68 -15.88 -7.10
CA ASN A 131 -2.81 -15.60 -8.52
C ASN A 131 -2.44 -16.86 -9.32
N GLU A 132 -2.23 -16.76 -10.64
CA GLU A 132 -1.90 -17.93 -11.48
C GLU A 132 -0.58 -18.62 -11.10
N GLN A 133 0.38 -17.89 -10.53
CA GLN A 133 1.75 -18.37 -10.31
C GLN A 133 2.07 -18.60 -8.83
N THR A 134 1.46 -17.84 -7.93
CA THR A 134 1.83 -17.79 -6.52
C THR A 134 0.59 -17.96 -5.64
N ALA A 135 0.74 -18.71 -4.55
CA ALA A 135 -0.22 -18.81 -3.47
C ALA A 135 0.43 -18.38 -2.15
N VAL A 136 -0.34 -17.71 -1.31
CA VAL A 136 -0.01 -17.41 0.09
C VAL A 136 -0.96 -18.26 0.93
N VAL A 137 -0.40 -19.20 1.66
CA VAL A 137 -1.16 -20.20 2.42
C VAL A 137 -0.80 -20.08 3.89
N VAL A 138 -1.80 -20.12 4.76
CA VAL A 138 -1.61 -20.06 6.21
C VAL A 138 -2.00 -21.38 6.84
N VAL A 139 -1.10 -21.94 7.64
CA VAL A 139 -1.37 -23.11 8.49
C VAL A 139 -1.42 -22.63 9.93
N ILE A 140 -2.51 -22.90 10.63
CA ILE A 140 -2.74 -22.42 12.00
C ILE A 140 -2.58 -23.59 12.97
N ASP A 141 -1.84 -23.39 14.06
CA ASP A 141 -1.83 -24.31 15.18
C ASP A 141 -3.04 -24.07 16.10
N TYR A 142 -4.13 -24.77 15.82
CA TYR A 142 -5.37 -24.71 16.58
C TYR A 142 -5.25 -25.21 18.03
N THR A 143 -4.16 -25.91 18.38
CA THR A 143 -4.00 -26.54 19.69
C THR A 143 -3.47 -25.60 20.77
N LYS A 144 -2.99 -24.42 20.37
CA LYS A 144 -2.28 -23.50 21.26
C LYS A 144 -2.71 -22.07 21.05
N ALA A 145 -3.54 -21.51 21.92
CA ALA A 145 -3.80 -20.06 21.95
C ALA A 145 -2.46 -19.28 22.15
N PRO A 146 -2.21 -18.16 21.44
CA PRO A 146 -3.13 -17.38 20.60
C PRO A 146 -3.16 -17.82 19.12
N TYR A 147 -3.03 -19.13 18.86
CA TYR A 147 -3.14 -19.80 17.57
C TYR A 147 -2.04 -19.39 16.57
N PRO A 148 -0.76 -19.72 16.86
CA PRO A 148 0.35 -19.39 15.97
C PRO A 148 0.09 -19.81 14.52
N GLY A 149 0.20 -18.86 13.60
CA GLY A 149 0.11 -19.10 12.16
C GLY A 149 1.49 -19.25 11.51
N THR A 150 1.60 -20.18 10.57
CA THR A 150 2.74 -20.30 9.65
C THR A 150 2.29 -19.93 8.24
N VAL A 151 2.93 -18.91 7.66
CA VAL A 151 2.69 -18.46 6.29
C VAL A 151 3.67 -19.11 5.34
N PHE A 152 3.14 -19.67 4.26
CA PHE A 152 3.90 -20.21 3.14
C PHE A 152 3.62 -19.39 1.89
N VAL A 153 4.68 -18.90 1.25
CA VAL A 153 4.62 -18.41 -0.14
C VAL A 153 5.00 -19.58 -1.03
N VAL A 154 4.11 -19.95 -1.95
CA VAL A 154 4.18 -21.19 -2.72
C VAL A 154 4.10 -20.89 -4.19
N ASN A 155 4.95 -21.53 -4.99
CA ASN A 155 4.80 -21.57 -6.43
C ASN A 155 3.69 -22.57 -6.79
N ARG A 156 2.63 -22.11 -7.46
CA ARG A 156 1.47 -22.95 -7.79
C ARG A 156 1.76 -23.96 -8.90
N SER A 157 2.76 -23.73 -9.74
CA SER A 157 3.02 -24.62 -10.88
C SER A 157 3.63 -25.96 -10.45
N ASP A 158 4.45 -25.95 -9.39
CA ASP A 158 5.21 -27.10 -8.90
C ASP A 158 5.01 -27.37 -7.40
N THR A 159 4.12 -26.62 -6.74
CA THR A 159 3.81 -26.68 -5.29
C THR A 159 5.03 -26.40 -4.39
N ARG A 160 6.11 -25.85 -4.94
CA ARG A 160 7.33 -25.59 -4.18
C ARG A 160 7.12 -24.43 -3.21
N ILE A 161 7.49 -24.64 -1.95
CA ILE A 161 7.55 -23.59 -0.94
C ILE A 161 8.73 -22.66 -1.28
N LEU A 162 8.43 -21.40 -1.57
CA LEU A 162 9.41 -20.34 -1.83
C LEU A 162 9.84 -19.63 -0.56
N ARG A 163 8.92 -19.48 0.40
CA ARG A 163 9.19 -18.86 1.70
C ARG A 163 8.30 -19.46 2.78
N ARG A 164 8.86 -19.58 3.99
CA ARG A 164 8.14 -19.88 5.23
C ARG A 164 8.37 -18.75 6.24
N MET A 165 7.32 -18.33 6.93
CA MET A 165 7.37 -17.35 8.01
C MET A 165 6.45 -17.80 9.15
N ASP A 166 6.97 -17.85 10.37
CA ASP A 166 6.21 -18.24 11.55
C ASP A 166 5.78 -16.97 12.32
N PHE A 167 4.53 -16.93 12.77
CA PHE A 167 3.91 -15.81 13.48
C PHE A 167 3.35 -16.27 14.83
N ALA A 168 3.15 -15.31 15.73
CA ALA A 168 2.74 -15.59 17.10
C ALA A 168 1.24 -15.92 17.21
N ASP A 169 0.42 -15.39 16.30
CA ASP A 169 -1.03 -15.54 16.27
C ASP A 169 -1.57 -15.77 14.83
N ASP A 170 -2.89 -15.86 14.71
CA ASP A 170 -3.63 -16.13 13.48
C ASP A 170 -4.03 -14.85 12.71
N THR A 171 -3.66 -13.67 13.21
CA THR A 171 -4.00 -12.39 12.59
C THR A 171 -3.01 -12.07 11.46
N ILE A 172 -3.28 -12.65 10.29
CA ILE A 172 -2.38 -12.60 9.14
C ILE A 172 -3.13 -12.02 7.95
N ILE A 173 -2.56 -10.99 7.35
CA ILE A 173 -3.15 -10.29 6.21
C ILE A 173 -2.21 -10.39 5.02
N ALA A 174 -2.75 -10.72 3.85
CA ALA A 174 -1.94 -10.79 2.63
C ALA A 174 -2.69 -10.36 1.38
N THR A 175 -1.91 -9.91 0.40
CA THR A 175 -2.35 -9.71 -0.98
C THR A 175 -1.20 -9.98 -1.94
N ILE A 176 -1.50 -10.21 -3.21
CA ILE A 176 -0.51 -10.36 -4.27
C ILE A 176 -0.81 -9.34 -5.37
N ASP A 177 0.12 -8.41 -5.57
CA ASP A 177 0.00 -7.41 -6.64
C ASP A 177 1.34 -7.19 -7.36
N SER A 178 1.26 -7.14 -8.69
CA SER A 178 2.40 -6.82 -9.57
C SER A 178 3.66 -7.63 -9.24
N GLY A 179 3.47 -8.93 -8.98
CA GLY A 179 4.54 -9.88 -8.67
C GLY A 179 5.15 -9.75 -7.26
N ILE A 180 4.50 -9.03 -6.34
CA ILE A 180 4.91 -8.91 -4.94
C ILE A 180 3.77 -9.43 -4.05
N VAL A 181 4.13 -10.25 -3.08
CA VAL A 181 3.29 -10.55 -1.93
C VAL A 181 3.52 -9.45 -0.90
N TYR A 182 2.46 -8.72 -0.55
CA TYR A 182 2.47 -7.92 0.66
C TYR A 182 1.81 -8.74 1.76
N LEU A 183 2.55 -8.95 2.85
CA LEU A 183 2.11 -9.68 4.04
C LEU A 183 2.16 -8.72 5.21
N TYR A 184 1.15 -8.73 6.08
CA TYR A 184 1.13 -7.89 7.27
C TYR A 184 0.73 -8.71 8.49
N HIS A 185 1.48 -8.53 9.56
CA HIS A 185 1.22 -9.10 10.88
C HIS A 185 1.73 -8.12 11.93
N ASP A 186 0.92 -7.88 12.97
CA ASP A 186 1.22 -7.02 14.12
C ASP A 186 2.01 -5.74 13.75
N LYS A 187 1.37 -4.85 12.98
CA LYS A 187 1.93 -3.53 12.59
C LYS A 187 3.17 -3.58 11.71
N THR A 188 3.54 -4.76 11.23
CA THR A 188 4.72 -4.97 10.40
C THR A 188 4.30 -5.49 9.03
N GLY A 189 4.45 -4.65 8.01
CA GLY A 189 4.32 -5.06 6.61
C GLY A 189 5.61 -5.67 6.06
N TYR A 190 5.50 -6.72 5.26
CA TYR A 190 6.59 -7.41 4.57
C TYR A 190 6.32 -7.39 3.07
N LEU A 191 7.32 -6.96 2.29
CA LEU A 191 7.29 -7.03 0.84
C LEU A 191 8.14 -8.22 0.41
N ILE A 192 7.51 -9.19 -0.26
CA ILE A 192 8.14 -10.45 -0.65
C ILE A 192 7.96 -10.62 -2.16
N ASN A 193 9.03 -10.95 -2.85
CA ASN A 193 8.99 -11.25 -4.27
C ASN A 193 8.16 -12.52 -4.53
N ALA A 194 7.05 -12.42 -5.26
CA ALA A 194 6.10 -13.54 -5.42
C ALA A 194 6.69 -14.73 -6.20
N ARG A 195 7.72 -14.50 -7.03
CA ARG A 195 8.36 -15.55 -7.84
C ARG A 195 9.48 -16.27 -7.12
N THR A 196 10.21 -15.57 -6.24
CA THR A 196 11.41 -16.12 -5.59
C THR A 196 11.22 -16.37 -4.10
N GLY A 197 10.23 -15.75 -3.45
CA GLY A 197 10.07 -15.78 -1.99
C GLY A 197 11.10 -14.91 -1.23
N ALA A 198 12.01 -14.24 -1.94
CA ALA A 198 13.00 -13.36 -1.33
C ALA A 198 12.33 -12.08 -0.77
N PRO A 199 12.85 -11.51 0.34
CA PRO A 199 12.38 -10.20 0.78
C PRO A 199 12.79 -9.14 -0.26
N GLU A 200 11.93 -8.18 -0.52
CA GLU A 200 12.31 -7.02 -1.35
C GLU A 200 13.26 -6.12 -0.56
N GLU A 201 14.39 -5.78 -1.17
CA GLU A 201 15.34 -4.83 -0.59
C GLU A 201 14.84 -3.41 -0.82
N THR A 202 14.25 -2.83 0.22
CA THR A 202 13.71 -1.46 0.19
C THR A 202 14.44 -0.58 1.19
N PHE A 203 14.77 0.65 0.80
CA PHE A 203 15.31 1.66 1.74
C PHE A 203 14.21 2.58 2.29
N LEU A 204 13.08 2.67 1.62
CA LEU A 204 11.90 3.39 2.09
C LEU A 204 10.65 2.59 1.75
N LYS A 205 9.80 2.39 2.76
CA LYS A 205 8.46 1.84 2.62
C LYS A 205 7.51 2.74 3.39
N ILE A 206 6.44 3.13 2.73
CA ILE A 206 5.33 3.86 3.31
C ILE A 206 4.11 2.98 3.09
N ASP A 207 3.64 2.35 4.16
CA ASP A 207 2.34 1.69 4.17
C ASP A 207 1.43 2.43 5.14
N ASN A 208 0.15 2.46 4.80
CA ASN A 208 -0.86 3.07 5.64
C ASN A 208 -1.80 2.01 6.22
N TYR A 209 -1.43 0.74 6.23
CA TYR A 209 -2.36 -0.32 6.63
C TYR A 209 -2.51 -0.34 8.16
N GLY A 210 -3.73 -0.15 8.66
CA GLY A 210 -4.01 -0.12 10.10
C GLY A 210 -4.18 -1.49 10.74
N GLY A 211 -4.51 -2.53 9.95
CA GLY A 211 -4.81 -3.86 10.46
C GLY A 211 -6.11 -3.90 11.27
N LEU A 212 -6.04 -4.46 12.47
CA LEU A 212 -7.18 -4.58 13.38
C LEU A 212 -7.31 -3.36 14.29
N SER A 213 -8.51 -2.77 14.37
CA SER A 213 -8.84 -1.60 15.19
C SER A 213 -10.16 -1.76 15.94
N GLY A 214 -10.36 -0.97 17.00
CA GLY A 214 -11.65 -0.89 17.72
C GLY A 214 -12.67 0.07 17.08
N SER A 215 -12.31 0.71 15.96
CA SER A 215 -13.14 1.66 15.22
C SER A 215 -12.93 1.49 13.72
N ASP A 216 -13.98 1.75 12.95
CA ASP A 216 -14.00 1.81 11.48
C ASP A 216 -13.14 2.96 10.90
N ARG A 217 -12.65 3.90 11.72
CA ARG A 217 -11.83 5.05 11.29
C ARG A 217 -10.71 5.38 12.30
N PRO A 218 -9.61 4.61 12.33
CA PRO A 218 -8.52 4.87 13.27
C PRO A 218 -7.68 6.08 12.81
N VAL A 219 -8.05 7.29 13.25
CA VAL A 219 -7.18 8.48 13.17
C VAL A 219 -6.59 8.83 14.54
N LEU A 220 -7.28 8.54 15.64
CA LEU A 220 -6.81 8.70 17.03
C LEU A 220 -7.46 7.63 17.95
N ALA A 221 -6.86 7.46 19.14
CA ALA A 221 -6.78 6.22 19.94
C ALA A 221 -8.06 5.54 20.44
N GLY A 222 -7.91 4.21 20.62
CA GLY A 222 -8.46 3.43 21.73
C GLY A 222 -9.56 2.43 21.34
N PRO A 223 -9.44 1.13 21.72
CA PRO A 223 -10.54 0.19 21.57
C PRO A 223 -11.70 0.58 22.49
N SER A 224 -12.88 0.82 21.92
CA SER A 224 -14.14 0.72 22.66
C SER A 224 -14.53 -0.76 22.69
N GLU A 225 -14.73 -1.31 23.88
CA GLU A 225 -15.09 -2.71 24.07
C GLU A 225 -16.27 -3.14 23.17
N GLY A 226 -16.11 -4.27 22.48
CA GLY A 226 -17.18 -4.98 21.79
C GLY A 226 -17.15 -4.97 20.26
N ARG A 227 -16.52 -3.98 19.61
CA ARG A 227 -16.45 -3.95 18.13
C ARG A 227 -15.01 -3.97 17.63
N ARG A 228 -14.74 -4.89 16.70
CA ARG A 228 -13.46 -5.02 16.01
C ARG A 228 -13.68 -4.76 14.54
N TYR A 229 -12.82 -3.93 13.96
CA TYR A 229 -12.81 -3.60 12.55
C TYR A 229 -11.48 -4.06 11.97
N LEU A 230 -11.54 -4.74 10.84
CA LEU A 230 -10.37 -5.19 10.11
C LEU A 230 -10.28 -4.38 8.83
N GLU A 231 -9.16 -3.68 8.65
CA GLU A 231 -8.90 -2.92 7.42
C GLU A 231 -8.75 -3.89 6.25
N THR A 232 -9.45 -3.66 5.14
CA THR A 232 -9.44 -4.53 3.94
C THR A 232 -8.77 -3.88 2.75
N SER A 233 -8.37 -2.61 2.86
CA SER A 233 -7.59 -1.95 1.81
C SER A 233 -6.34 -1.28 2.35
N ALA A 234 -5.31 -1.19 1.51
CA ALA A 234 -4.08 -0.47 1.83
C ALA A 234 -3.59 0.32 0.63
N VAL A 235 -2.86 1.40 0.91
CA VAL A 235 -1.97 2.04 -0.05
C VAL A 235 -0.54 1.80 0.41
N ILE A 236 0.26 1.26 -0.49
CA ILE A 236 1.62 0.86 -0.18
C ILE A 236 2.54 1.42 -1.24
N SER A 237 3.46 2.26 -0.78
CA SER A 237 4.53 2.83 -1.58
C SER A 237 5.88 2.29 -1.12
N SER A 238 6.72 1.92 -2.06
CA SER A 238 8.05 1.37 -1.78
C SER A 238 9.09 1.86 -2.77
N TRP A 239 10.30 2.10 -2.26
CA TRP A 239 11.49 2.43 -3.01
C TRP A 239 12.52 1.34 -2.76
N SER A 240 12.81 0.60 -3.82
CA SER A 240 13.77 -0.49 -3.82
C SER A 240 15.20 0.03 -3.98
N THR A 241 16.17 -0.74 -3.49
CA THR A 241 17.62 -0.42 -3.60
C THR A 241 18.12 -0.33 -5.04
N ASP A 242 17.42 -0.97 -5.98
CA ASP A 242 17.66 -0.89 -7.43
C ASP A 242 17.12 0.40 -8.10
N GLY A 243 16.48 1.27 -7.32
CA GLY A 243 15.87 2.52 -7.80
C GLY A 243 14.43 2.37 -8.28
N THR A 244 13.85 1.17 -8.27
CA THR A 244 12.45 0.98 -8.64
C THR A 244 11.54 1.61 -7.59
N VAL A 245 10.55 2.39 -8.05
CA VAL A 245 9.51 2.96 -7.19
C VAL A 245 8.18 2.31 -7.55
N ARG A 246 7.42 1.89 -6.54
CA ARG A 246 6.09 1.32 -6.75
C ARG A 246 5.14 1.96 -5.77
N SER A 247 4.11 2.61 -6.31
CA SER A 247 2.94 3.05 -5.56
C SER A 247 1.78 2.13 -5.94
N ARG A 248 1.07 1.62 -4.94
CA ARG A 248 -0.11 0.77 -5.14
C ARG A 248 -1.27 1.42 -4.45
N THR A 249 -2.08 2.12 -5.24
CA THR A 249 -3.28 2.78 -4.77
C THR A 249 -4.41 1.75 -4.73
N ARG A 250 -4.85 1.39 -3.50
CA ARG A 250 -5.94 0.43 -3.21
C ARG A 250 -5.63 -1.04 -3.47
N LEU A 251 -4.73 -1.60 -2.67
CA LEU A 251 -4.64 -3.05 -2.54
C LEU A 251 -5.82 -3.59 -1.74
N ALA A 252 -6.53 -4.56 -2.29
CA ALA A 252 -7.48 -5.37 -1.53
C ALA A 252 -6.72 -6.44 -0.74
N MET A 253 -7.02 -6.53 0.55
CA MET A 253 -6.25 -7.25 1.55
C MET A 253 -7.10 -8.36 2.14
N ASN A 254 -6.83 -9.60 1.75
CA ASN A 254 -7.44 -10.75 2.39
C ASN A 254 -6.80 -10.97 3.75
N ALA A 255 -7.59 -11.44 4.71
CA ALA A 255 -7.12 -11.56 6.08
C ALA A 255 -7.65 -12.81 6.75
N LEU A 256 -6.86 -13.32 7.68
CA LEU A 256 -7.28 -14.21 8.75
C LEU A 256 -7.23 -13.43 10.05
N ALA A 257 -8.28 -13.54 10.87
CA ALA A 257 -8.32 -12.98 12.21
C ALA A 257 -9.36 -13.71 13.09
N TYR A 258 -8.93 -14.21 14.24
CA TYR A 258 -9.78 -14.79 15.29
C TYR A 258 -10.74 -15.90 14.82
N ASN A 259 -10.31 -16.79 13.92
CA ASN A 259 -11.13 -17.80 13.22
C ASN A 259 -11.89 -17.38 11.95
N CYS A 260 -11.74 -16.14 11.50
CA CYS A 260 -12.47 -15.66 10.32
C CYS A 260 -11.51 -15.35 9.20
N PHE A 261 -11.83 -15.85 8.00
CA PHE A 261 -11.31 -15.33 6.75
C PHE A 261 -12.16 -14.13 6.30
N VAL A 262 -11.51 -13.05 5.93
CA VAL A 262 -12.13 -11.85 5.36
C VAL A 262 -11.60 -11.64 3.96
N ASN A 263 -12.49 -11.61 2.98
CA ASN A 263 -12.16 -11.27 1.61
C ASN A 263 -11.97 -9.74 1.49
N GLY A 264 -10.80 -9.31 1.03
CA GLY A 264 -10.44 -7.90 0.95
C GLY A 264 -11.22 -7.12 -0.11
N GLU A 265 -11.69 -7.78 -1.17
CA GLU A 265 -12.42 -7.16 -2.28
C GLU A 265 -13.91 -7.05 -1.99
N THR A 266 -14.52 -8.13 -1.48
CA THR A 266 -15.97 -8.21 -1.28
C THR A 266 -16.39 -7.85 0.14
N GLY A 267 -15.48 -7.93 1.10
CA GLY A 267 -15.78 -7.84 2.53
C GLY A 267 -16.54 -9.06 3.08
N GLU A 268 -16.65 -10.14 2.29
CA GLU A 268 -17.23 -11.40 2.73
C GLU A 268 -16.43 -12.01 3.88
N ILE A 269 -17.14 -12.56 4.87
CA ILE A 269 -16.56 -13.18 6.05
C ILE A 269 -16.95 -14.65 6.07
N VAL A 270 -15.95 -15.52 6.19
CA VAL A 270 -16.10 -16.97 6.25
C VAL A 270 -15.45 -17.45 7.54
N GLU A 271 -16.22 -18.12 8.39
CA GLU A 271 -15.69 -18.83 9.56
C GLU A 271 -14.86 -20.03 9.08
N ILE A 272 -13.65 -20.20 9.61
CA ILE A 272 -12.70 -21.25 9.23
C ILE A 272 -12.51 -22.29 10.31
#